data_AF-D4NRM8-F1
#
_entry.id   AF-D4NRM8-F1
#
_cell.length_a   1.000
_cell.length_b   1.000
_cell.length_c   1.000
_cell.angle_alpha   90.00
_cell.angle_beta   90.00
_cell.angle_gamma   90.00
#
_symmetry.space_group_name_H-M   'P 1'
#
loop_
_entity.id
_entity.type
_entity.pdbx_description
1 polymer ?
#
loop_
_entity_poly.entity_id
_entity_poly.type
_entity_poly.pdbx_seq_one_letter_code
_entity_poly.pdbx_strand_id
1 'polypeptide(L)'
;DAVKGYVGGEFAPNAGAHSGRDWGKFDIQKEVVDLCPSKCMKWDGSKLSIKTADCVRCMHCINTMPRALHIGDERGASILVGAKAPVVDGAQMGSLLVPFVSCEAPYDDVKEVIEKIWDWWMEEGKNR
;
A
#
# COMPACT_ATOMS: atom_id res chain seq x y z
N ASP A 1 21.60 -2.11 11.30
CA ASP A 1 20.87 -1.53 10.16
C ASP A 1 20.47 -2.59 9.16
N ALA A 2 19.24 -3.09 9.19
CA ALA A 2 18.79 -4.11 8.23
C ALA A 2 18.90 -3.65 6.77
N VAL A 3 18.83 -2.33 6.50
CA VAL A 3 19.13 -1.73 5.18
C VAL A 3 20.53 -2.11 4.69
N LYS A 4 21.55 -2.06 5.56
CA LYS A 4 22.92 -2.46 5.20
C LYS A 4 23.02 -3.95 4.89
N GLY A 5 22.21 -4.79 5.55
CA GLY A 5 22.11 -6.21 5.22
C GLY A 5 21.61 -6.47 3.79
N TYR A 6 20.66 -5.66 3.30
CA TYR A 6 20.23 -5.72 1.89
C TYR A 6 21.33 -5.25 0.94
N VAL A 7 21.94 -4.08 1.18
CA VAL A 7 23.02 -3.54 0.32
C VAL A 7 24.26 -4.44 0.32
N GLY A 8 24.53 -5.10 1.45
CA GLY A 8 25.60 -6.08 1.62
C GLY A 8 25.32 -7.44 0.95
N GLY A 9 24.06 -7.73 0.61
CA GLY A 9 23.65 -9.02 0.04
C GLY A 9 23.38 -10.10 1.08
N GLU A 10 23.40 -9.78 2.38
CA GLU A 10 23.01 -10.70 3.45
C GLU A 10 21.52 -11.02 3.40
N PHE A 11 20.70 -10.06 2.97
CA PHE A 11 19.25 -10.21 2.82
C PHE A 11 18.85 -10.12 1.35
N ALA A 12 18.13 -11.14 0.87
CA ALA A 12 17.58 -11.15 -0.47
C ALA A 12 16.43 -10.13 -0.59
N PRO A 13 16.40 -9.29 -1.65
CA PRO A 13 15.29 -8.37 -1.88
C PRO A 13 13.99 -9.14 -2.11
N ASN A 14 12.88 -8.52 -1.72
CA ASN A 14 11.52 -9.05 -1.83
C ASN A 14 11.40 -10.49 -1.27
N ALA A 15 12.07 -10.73 -0.14
CA ALA A 15 12.15 -12.03 0.53
C ALA A 15 12.56 -13.20 -0.41
N GLY A 16 13.33 -12.93 -1.46
CA GLY A 16 13.78 -13.94 -2.42
C GLY A 16 12.75 -14.31 -3.49
N ALA A 17 11.66 -13.54 -3.66
CA ALA A 17 10.62 -13.79 -4.67
C ALA A 17 11.14 -13.93 -6.11
N HIS A 18 12.32 -13.36 -6.40
CA HIS A 18 12.93 -13.37 -7.74
C HIS A 18 14.16 -14.29 -7.85
N SER A 19 14.39 -15.18 -6.89
CA SER A 19 15.57 -16.08 -6.82
C SER A 19 15.67 -17.09 -7.96
N GLY A 20 14.60 -17.31 -8.73
CA GLY A 20 14.59 -18.22 -9.89
C GLY A 20 15.32 -17.70 -11.13
N ARG A 21 15.84 -16.47 -11.11
CA ARG A 21 16.63 -15.87 -12.19
C ARG A 21 17.73 -15.00 -11.61
N ASP A 22 18.88 -14.94 -12.28
CA ASP A 22 19.93 -13.98 -11.95
C ASP A 22 19.56 -12.58 -12.47
N TRP A 23 19.32 -11.66 -11.53
CA TRP A 23 19.05 -10.24 -11.78
C TRP A 23 20.24 -9.34 -11.43
N GLY A 24 21.37 -9.93 -11.01
CA GLY A 24 22.49 -9.22 -10.43
C GLY A 24 22.35 -8.93 -8.94
N LYS A 25 23.32 -8.22 -8.38
CA LYS A 25 23.31 -7.80 -6.98
C LYS A 25 22.24 -6.71 -6.77
N PHE A 26 21.56 -6.77 -5.62
CA PHE A 26 20.61 -5.75 -5.20
C PHE A 26 21.20 -4.33 -5.27
N ASP A 27 20.50 -3.45 -5.99
CA ASP A 27 20.80 -2.03 -6.14
C ASP A 27 19.66 -1.20 -5.52
N ILE A 28 19.86 -0.72 -4.28
CA ILE A 28 18.84 0.03 -3.54
C ILE A 28 18.40 1.31 -4.27
N GLN A 29 19.29 1.92 -5.06
CA GLN A 29 18.95 3.13 -5.81
C GLN A 29 17.96 2.74 -6.92
N LYS A 30 18.29 1.74 -7.73
CA LYS A 30 17.47 1.32 -8.87
C LYS A 30 16.20 0.58 -8.49
N GLU A 31 16.24 -0.23 -7.44
CA GLU A 31 15.14 -1.15 -7.10
C GLU A 31 14.19 -0.59 -6.04
N VAL A 32 14.56 0.47 -5.31
CA VAL A 32 13.71 1.07 -4.26
C VAL A 32 13.54 2.57 -4.47
N VAL A 33 14.61 3.34 -4.50
CA VAL A 33 14.53 4.81 -4.52
C VAL A 33 13.96 5.33 -5.83
N ASP A 34 14.52 4.89 -6.95
CA ASP A 34 14.12 5.31 -8.30
C ASP A 34 12.73 4.80 -8.69
N LEU A 35 12.24 3.74 -8.01
CA LEU A 35 10.91 3.16 -8.24
C LEU A 35 9.84 3.69 -7.28
N CYS A 36 10.21 4.49 -6.26
CA CYS A 36 9.22 5.15 -5.42
C CYS A 36 8.32 6.06 -6.28
N PRO A 37 6.98 5.89 -6.25
CA PRO A 37 6.09 6.65 -7.14
C PRO A 37 6.06 8.14 -6.82
N SER A 38 6.15 8.52 -5.55
CA SER A 38 6.16 9.93 -5.13
C SER A 38 7.56 10.55 -5.00
N LYS A 39 8.62 9.78 -5.32
CA LYS A 39 10.03 10.23 -5.22
C LYS A 39 10.40 10.80 -3.84
N CYS A 40 9.77 10.29 -2.78
CA CYS A 40 9.96 10.78 -1.41
C CYS A 40 11.13 10.09 -0.66
N MET A 41 11.86 9.18 -1.31
CA MET A 41 12.97 8.43 -0.71
C MET A 41 14.32 9.00 -1.15
N LYS A 42 15.32 8.94 -0.26
CA LYS A 42 16.71 9.32 -0.54
C LYS A 42 17.68 8.30 0.04
N TRP A 43 18.66 7.91 -0.76
CA TRP A 43 19.81 7.10 -0.35
C TRP A 43 21.08 7.91 -0.54
N ASP A 44 21.92 8.01 0.50
CA ASP A 44 23.19 8.76 0.45
C ASP A 44 24.43 7.87 0.36
N GLY A 45 24.25 6.55 0.18
CA GLY A 45 25.32 5.55 0.24
C GLY A 45 25.48 4.90 1.61
N SER A 46 24.87 5.45 2.65
CA SER A 46 24.97 4.94 4.03
C SER A 46 23.62 4.83 4.75
N LYS A 47 22.73 5.80 4.53
CA LYS A 47 21.44 5.94 5.20
C LYS A 47 20.32 6.11 4.18
N LEU A 48 19.25 5.36 4.40
CA LEU A 48 17.98 5.52 3.70
C LEU A 48 17.10 6.47 4.51
N SER A 49 16.54 7.48 3.84
CA SER A 49 15.60 8.44 4.44
C SER A 49 14.31 8.50 3.61
N ILE A 50 13.17 8.65 4.28
CA ILE A 50 11.85 8.72 3.65
C ILE A 50 11.15 9.98 4.16
N LYS A 51 10.72 10.87 3.26
CA LYS A 51 9.86 12.00 3.60
C LYS A 51 8.41 11.53 3.65
N THR A 52 8.00 10.98 4.80
CA THR A 52 6.71 10.31 4.99
C THR A 52 5.50 11.16 4.60
N ALA A 53 5.56 12.48 4.77
CA ALA A 53 4.49 13.41 4.37
C ALA A 53 4.15 13.34 2.87
N ASP A 54 5.14 13.00 2.03
CA ASP A 54 4.96 12.87 0.58
C ASP A 54 4.77 11.39 0.17
N CYS A 55 4.71 10.46 1.12
CA CYS A 55 4.55 9.03 0.84
C CYS A 55 3.07 8.69 0.59
N VAL A 56 2.80 8.04 -0.56
CA VAL A 56 1.46 7.54 -0.92
C VAL A 56 1.16 6.13 -0.41
N ARG A 57 2.02 5.57 0.45
CA ARG A 57 1.84 4.26 1.11
C ARG A 57 1.59 3.09 0.13
N CYS A 58 2.27 3.10 -1.03
CA CYS A 58 2.13 2.08 -2.08
C CYS A 58 2.74 0.70 -1.77
N MET A 59 3.35 0.53 -0.59
CA MET A 59 4.02 -0.71 -0.12
C MET A 59 5.30 -1.15 -0.87
N HIS A 60 5.65 -0.58 -2.02
CA HIS A 60 6.82 -1.02 -2.83
C HIS A 60 8.10 -1.24 -2.02
N CYS A 61 8.51 -0.24 -1.22
CA CYS A 61 9.74 -0.31 -0.44
C CYS A 61 9.67 -1.33 0.71
N ILE A 62 8.52 -1.46 1.37
CA ILE A 62 8.29 -2.47 2.43
C ILE A 62 8.29 -3.88 1.82
N ASN A 63 7.61 -4.07 0.69
CA ASN A 63 7.61 -5.34 -0.05
C ASN A 63 9.04 -5.74 -0.44
N THR A 64 9.84 -4.77 -0.89
CA THR A 64 11.21 -5.03 -1.35
C THR A 64 12.19 -5.27 -0.20
N MET A 65 12.04 -4.57 0.94
CA MET A 65 12.94 -4.68 2.10
C MET A 65 12.19 -4.96 3.41
N PRO A 66 11.45 -6.08 3.54
CA PRO A 66 10.53 -6.33 4.66
C PRO A 66 11.20 -6.50 6.02
N ARG A 67 12.51 -6.79 6.06
CA ARG A 67 13.29 -6.86 7.31
C ARG A 67 13.78 -5.49 7.78
N ALA A 68 13.71 -4.47 6.94
CA ALA A 68 14.27 -3.15 7.19
C ALA A 68 13.21 -2.05 7.27
N LEU A 69 12.11 -2.18 6.53
CA LEU A 69 11.03 -1.22 6.49
C LEU A 69 9.74 -1.87 6.96
N HIS A 70 9.03 -1.18 7.84
CA HIS A 70 7.79 -1.64 8.44
C HIS A 70 6.69 -0.58 8.27
N ILE A 71 5.45 -1.00 8.49
CA ILE A 71 4.31 -0.09 8.55
C ILE A 71 4.43 0.85 9.75
N GLY A 72 3.68 1.96 9.71
CA GLY A 72 3.54 2.84 10.87
C GLY A 72 2.75 2.19 12.01
N ASP A 73 2.86 2.79 13.19
CA ASP A 73 2.16 2.35 14.39
C ASP A 73 0.74 2.91 14.50
N GLU A 74 0.48 4.08 13.91
CA GLU A 74 -0.87 4.60 13.70
C GLU A 74 -1.51 3.90 12.49
N ARG A 75 -2.55 3.10 12.76
CA ARG A 75 -3.12 2.14 11.80
C ARG A 75 -4.63 2.35 11.64
N GLY A 76 -5.12 1.98 10.47
CA GLY A 76 -6.51 2.07 10.07
C GLY A 76 -6.66 1.52 8.65
N ALA A 77 -7.76 1.82 7.98
CA ALA A 77 -7.98 1.43 6.60
C ALA A 77 -8.58 2.58 5.77
N SER A 78 -8.63 2.38 4.45
CA SER A 78 -9.42 3.23 3.55
C SER A 78 -10.67 2.47 3.10
N ILE A 79 -11.77 3.18 2.88
CA ILE A 79 -12.99 2.60 2.32
C ILE A 79 -13.09 3.01 0.85
N LEU A 80 -13.13 2.02 -0.04
CA LEU A 80 -13.35 2.18 -1.47
C LEU A 80 -14.67 1.51 -1.86
N VAL A 81 -15.50 2.18 -2.65
CA VAL A 81 -16.88 1.73 -2.97
C VAL A 81 -17.11 1.63 -4.47
N GLY A 82 -18.11 0.84 -4.88
CA GLY A 82 -18.60 0.78 -6.26
C GLY A 82 -17.90 -0.22 -7.19
N ALA A 83 -17.03 -1.10 -6.68
CA ALA A 83 -16.44 -2.15 -7.50
C ALA A 83 -17.51 -3.10 -8.05
N LYS A 84 -17.51 -3.34 -9.38
CA LYS A 84 -18.42 -4.28 -10.04
C LYS A 84 -17.84 -4.86 -11.33
N ALA A 85 -18.36 -6.03 -11.71
CA ALA A 85 -18.11 -6.64 -13.01
C ALA A 85 -18.76 -5.82 -14.16
N PRO A 86 -18.49 -6.17 -15.44
CA PRO A 86 -18.97 -5.40 -16.59
C PRO A 86 -20.48 -5.11 -16.67
N VAL A 87 -21.37 -6.01 -16.25
CA VAL A 87 -22.82 -5.84 -16.44
C VAL A 87 -23.42 -4.87 -15.40
N VAL A 88 -24.29 -3.92 -15.73
CA VAL A 88 -24.80 -3.48 -17.05
C VAL A 88 -23.89 -2.39 -17.67
N ASP A 89 -23.43 -1.43 -16.87
CA ASP A 89 -22.78 -0.20 -17.37
C ASP A 89 -21.25 -0.18 -17.27
N GLY A 90 -20.60 -1.33 -17.49
CA GLY A 90 -19.14 -1.45 -17.50
C GLY A 90 -18.53 -1.86 -16.16
N ALA A 91 -17.26 -2.28 -16.21
CA ALA A 91 -16.52 -2.72 -15.04
C ALA A 91 -16.02 -1.53 -14.24
N GLN A 92 -16.03 -1.66 -12.91
CA GLN A 92 -15.53 -0.63 -12.00
C GLN A 92 -14.62 -1.26 -10.94
N MET A 93 -13.55 -0.56 -10.59
CA MET A 93 -12.82 -0.79 -9.34
C MET A 93 -13.41 0.10 -8.24
N GLY A 94 -13.04 -0.17 -6.99
CA GLY A 94 -13.45 0.68 -5.88
C GLY A 94 -12.90 2.10 -6.04
N SER A 95 -13.76 3.10 -5.89
CA SER A 95 -13.39 4.51 -5.82
C SER A 95 -13.24 4.93 -4.36
N LEU A 96 -12.18 5.66 -4.04
CA LEU A 96 -11.88 6.10 -2.66
C LEU A 96 -13.01 7.00 -2.11
N LEU A 97 -13.65 6.57 -1.02
CA LEU A 97 -14.69 7.33 -0.32
C LEU A 97 -14.17 7.90 1.00
N VAL A 98 -13.60 7.04 1.85
CA VAL A 98 -13.03 7.44 3.15
C VAL A 98 -11.52 7.21 3.11
N PRO A 99 -10.69 8.27 3.11
CA PRO A 99 -9.23 8.14 3.03
C PRO A 99 -8.62 7.35 4.20
N PHE A 100 -9.17 7.53 5.41
CA PHE A 100 -8.71 6.85 6.61
C PHE A 100 -9.87 6.69 7.60
N VAL A 101 -10.06 5.47 8.10
CA VAL A 101 -11.04 5.12 9.14
C VAL A 101 -10.38 4.24 10.19
N SER A 102 -10.79 4.40 11.46
CA SER A 102 -10.35 3.50 12.52
C SER A 102 -10.85 2.08 12.25
N CYS A 103 -10.02 1.09 12.58
CA CYS A 103 -10.32 -0.33 12.37
C CYS A 103 -10.12 -1.12 13.66
N GLU A 104 -10.65 -0.58 14.76
CA GLU A 104 -10.64 -1.23 16.06
C GLU A 104 -12.02 -1.82 16.37
N ALA A 105 -12.06 -3.03 16.95
CA ALA A 105 -13.31 -3.64 17.36
C ALA A 105 -14.02 -2.74 18.40
N PRO A 106 -15.34 -2.52 18.28
CA PRO A 106 -16.32 -3.28 17.47
C PRO A 106 -16.57 -2.75 16.05
N TYR A 107 -15.66 -1.91 15.50
CA TYR A 107 -15.67 -1.38 14.14
C TYR A 107 -16.84 -0.43 13.83
N ASP A 108 -17.30 0.31 14.84
CA ASP A 108 -18.47 1.18 14.69
C ASP A 108 -18.28 2.27 13.63
N ASP A 109 -17.08 2.87 13.53
CA ASP A 109 -16.76 3.85 12.47
C ASP A 109 -16.92 3.27 11.05
N VAL A 110 -16.58 1.98 10.86
CA VAL A 110 -16.73 1.30 9.57
C VAL A 110 -18.20 0.97 9.33
N LYS A 111 -18.90 0.46 10.35
CA LYS A 111 -20.32 0.09 10.27
C LYS A 111 -21.19 1.31 9.99
N GLU A 112 -20.90 2.46 10.58
CA GLU A 112 -21.64 3.70 10.33
C GLU A 112 -21.57 4.11 8.85
N VAL A 113 -20.41 3.95 8.19
CA VAL A 113 -20.28 4.19 6.74
C VAL A 113 -21.10 3.19 5.93
N ILE A 114 -21.10 1.92 6.32
CA ILE A 114 -21.89 0.86 5.65
C ILE A 114 -23.39 1.17 5.77
N GLU A 115 -23.88 1.44 6.97
CA GLU A 115 -25.30 1.69 7.24
C GLU A 115 -25.80 2.93 6.50
N LYS A 116 -25.04 4.02 6.47
CA LYS A 116 -25.39 5.22 5.67
C LYS A 116 -25.44 4.96 4.17
N ILE A 117 -24.54 4.12 3.65
CA ILE A 117 -24.57 3.72 2.24
C ILE A 117 -25.82 2.86 1.96
N TRP A 118 -26.15 1.93 2.86
CA TRP A 118 -27.34 1.10 2.74
C TRP A 118 -28.63 1.91 2.81
N ASP A 119 -28.78 2.80 3.79
CA ASP A 119 -29.97 3.65 3.94
C ASP A 119 -30.27 4.42 2.65
N TRP A 120 -29.24 5.00 2.03
CA TRP A 120 -29.40 5.70 0.76
C TRP A 120 -29.65 4.76 -0.42
N TRP A 121 -28.83 3.71 -0.58
CA TRP A 121 -28.90 2.84 -1.76
C TRP A 121 -30.14 1.93 -1.76
N MET A 122 -30.66 1.56 -0.59
CA MET A 122 -31.90 0.78 -0.48
C MET A 122 -33.14 1.57 -0.90
N GLU A 123 -33.15 2.89 -0.73
CA GLU A 123 -34.24 3.75 -1.18
C GLU A 123 -34.08 4.16 -2.66
N GLU A 124 -32.88 4.56 -3.07
CA GLU A 124 -32.62 5.14 -4.40
C GLU A 124 -32.17 4.12 -5.46
N GLY A 125 -31.83 2.90 -5.04
CA GLY A 125 -31.37 1.83 -5.90
C GLY A 125 -32.46 1.37 -6.88
N LYS A 126 -32.19 1.49 -8.18
CA LYS A 126 -33.09 0.96 -9.22
C LYS A 126 -33.06 -0.58 -9.22
N ASN A 127 -34.16 -1.19 -9.67
CA ASN A 127 -34.19 -2.62 -9.92
C ASN A 127 -33.13 -3.01 -10.97
N ARG A 128 -32.54 -4.19 -10.79
CA ARG A 128 -31.46 -4.73 -11.62
C ARG A 128 -31.99 -5.43 -12.87
#